data_AF-A0A2G2LYF4-F1
#
_entry.id   AF-A0A2G2LYF4-F1
#
_cell.length_a   1.000
_cell.length_b   1.000
_cell.length_c   1.000
_cell.angle_alpha   90.00
_cell.angle_beta   90.00
_cell.angle_gamma   90.00
#
_symmetry.space_group_name_H-M   'P 1'
#
loop_
_entity.id
_entity.type
_entity.pdbx_description
1 polymer ?
#
loop_
_entity_poly.entity_id
_entity_poly.type
_entity_poly.pdbx_seq_one_letter_code
_entity_poly.pdbx_strand_id
1 'polypeptide(L)'
;MAPNLLFVMEQSFTPADLVLISAISLVCAGAMRNYGNIIVTVFIATAVDYMLPGVFALLTGAPVGDALAASWTRLAGYSSVALLVRTLFYFAAISLLFGTKAAYGRR
;
A
#
# COMPACT_ATOMS: atom_id res chain seq x y z
N MET A 1 -8.80 13.80 -22.33
CA MET A 1 -7.87 14.65 -21.57
C MET A 1 -6.93 13.72 -20.81
N ALA A 2 -5.63 13.75 -21.09
CA ALA A 2 -4.67 12.93 -20.35
C ALA A 2 -4.68 13.42 -18.88
N PRO A 3 -4.81 12.55 -17.88
CA PRO A 3 -4.74 12.96 -16.49
C PRO A 3 -3.37 13.59 -16.25
N ASN A 4 -3.36 14.85 -15.79
CA ASN A 4 -2.13 15.51 -15.37
C ASN A 4 -1.56 14.69 -14.20
N LEU A 5 -0.43 14.01 -14.42
CA LEU A 5 0.23 13.16 -13.42
C LEU A 5 0.47 13.92 -12.11
N LEU A 6 0.75 15.23 -12.20
CA LEU A 6 0.95 16.09 -11.05
C LEU A 6 -0.31 16.18 -10.15
N PHE A 7 -1.48 16.30 -10.75
CA PHE A 7 -2.76 16.32 -10.02
C PHE A 7 -3.09 14.96 -9.39
N VAL A 8 -2.75 13.88 -10.08
CA VAL A 8 -2.88 12.51 -9.53
C VAL A 8 -1.95 12.32 -8.35
N MET A 9 -0.71 12.83 -8.40
CA MET A 9 0.23 12.74 -7.30
C MET A 9 -0.22 13.55 -6.08
N GLU A 10 -0.73 14.77 -6.26
CA GLU A 10 -1.24 15.59 -5.16
C GLU A 10 -2.47 14.96 -4.47
N GLN A 11 -3.38 14.33 -5.22
CA GLN A 11 -4.53 13.65 -4.62
C GLN A 11 -4.20 12.27 -4.02
N SER A 12 -3.13 11.61 -4.49
CA SER A 12 -2.85 10.21 -4.11
C SER A 12 -1.81 10.06 -3.00
N PHE A 13 -1.04 11.11 -2.71
CA PHE A 13 0.06 11.05 -1.73
C PHE A 13 -0.10 12.14 -0.67
N THR A 14 -1.05 11.94 0.23
CA THR A 14 -1.03 12.72 1.48
C THR A 14 0.17 12.29 2.34
N PRO A 15 0.64 13.14 3.27
CA PRO A 15 1.68 12.75 4.22
C PRO A 15 1.32 11.47 5.00
N ALA A 16 0.03 11.31 5.34
CA ALA A 16 -0.48 10.11 6.00
C ALA A 16 -0.33 8.86 5.12
N ASP A 17 -0.61 8.97 3.81
CA ASP A 17 -0.43 7.86 2.88
C ASP A 17 1.04 7.46 2.74
N LEU A 18 1.97 8.42 2.75
CA LEU A 18 3.42 8.12 2.71
C LEU A 18 3.89 7.38 3.97
N VAL A 19 3.42 7.81 5.15
CA VAL A 19 3.69 7.09 6.41
C VAL A 19 3.13 5.67 6.36
N LEU A 20 1.92 5.50 5.83
CA LEU A 20 1.29 4.19 5.71
C LEU A 20 2.05 3.28 4.74
N ILE A 21 2.40 3.79 3.55
CA ILE A 21 3.16 3.07 2.52
C ILE A 21 4.51 2.63 3.08
N SER A 22 5.22 3.52 3.77
CA SER A 22 6.51 3.18 4.37
C SER A 22 6.40 2.11 5.46
N ALA A 23 5.42 2.22 6.37
CA ALA A 23 5.19 1.25 7.43
C ALA A 23 4.85 -0.14 6.87
N ILE A 24 3.91 -0.21 5.93
CA ILE A 24 3.51 -1.47 5.27
C ILE A 24 4.69 -2.05 4.49
N SER A 25 5.41 -1.23 3.72
CA SER A 25 6.56 -1.67 2.93
C SER A 25 7.68 -2.24 3.82
N LEU A 26 7.90 -1.69 5.01
CA LEU A 26 8.91 -2.16 5.95
C LEU A 26 8.53 -3.52 6.54
N VAL A 27 7.28 -3.71 6.95
CA VAL A 27 6.78 -5.01 7.42
C VAL A 27 6.87 -6.06 6.31
N CYS A 28 6.44 -5.71 5.10
CA CYS A 28 6.46 -6.58 3.94
C CYS A 28 7.89 -6.99 3.53
N ALA A 29 8.83 -6.03 3.43
CA ALA A 29 10.23 -6.32 3.14
C ALA A 29 10.91 -7.14 4.25
N GLY A 30 10.51 -6.92 5.50
CA GLY A 30 10.92 -7.72 6.65
C GLY A 30 10.47 -9.18 6.55
N ALA A 31 9.20 -9.42 6.22
CA ALA A 31 8.63 -10.75 6.07
C ALA A 31 9.14 -11.49 4.82
N MET A 32 9.49 -10.76 3.76
CA MET A 32 9.95 -11.34 2.51
C MET A 32 11.29 -12.07 2.69
N ARG A 33 11.37 -13.28 2.12
CA ARG A 33 12.56 -14.15 2.16
C ARG A 33 13.29 -14.21 0.82
N ASN A 34 12.55 -14.14 -0.30
CA ASN A 34 13.06 -14.29 -1.66
C ASN A 34 12.45 -13.25 -2.60
N TYR A 35 13.22 -12.81 -3.61
CA TYR A 35 12.77 -11.88 -4.66
C TYR A 35 11.59 -12.41 -5.48
N GLY A 36 11.48 -13.74 -5.65
CA GLY A 36 10.38 -14.36 -6.38
C GLY A 36 8.99 -14.05 -5.81
N ASN A 37 8.91 -13.67 -4.52
CA ASN A 37 7.64 -13.37 -3.86
C ASN A 37 7.23 -11.89 -3.96
N ILE A 38 8.01 -11.05 -4.63
CA ILE A 38 7.79 -9.59 -4.60
C ILE A 38 6.40 -9.19 -5.12
N ILE A 39 5.93 -9.84 -6.19
CA ILE A 39 4.61 -9.56 -6.77
C ILE A 39 3.50 -9.87 -5.78
N VAL A 40 3.58 -11.03 -5.12
CA VAL A 40 2.61 -11.44 -4.10
C VAL A 40 2.67 -10.51 -2.89
N THR A 41 3.87 -10.14 -2.45
CA THR A 41 4.07 -9.21 -1.33
C THR A 41 3.48 -7.83 -1.62
N VAL A 42 3.69 -7.30 -2.83
CA VAL A 42 3.10 -6.03 -3.26
C VAL A 42 1.58 -6.14 -3.30
N PHE A 43 1.03 -7.24 -3.84
CA PHE A 43 -0.41 -7.45 -3.85
C PHE A 43 -1.01 -7.47 -2.43
N ILE A 44 -0.37 -8.17 -1.50
CA ILE A 44 -0.77 -8.19 -0.08
C ILE A 44 -0.67 -6.78 0.53
N ALA A 45 0.44 -6.06 0.30
CA ALA A 45 0.62 -4.71 0.81
C ALA A 45 -0.50 -3.77 0.35
N THR A 46 -0.82 -3.80 -0.95
CA THR A 46 -1.87 -2.97 -1.52
C THR A 46 -3.25 -3.38 -1.00
N ALA A 47 -3.52 -4.69 -0.83
CA ALA A 47 -4.77 -5.16 -0.24
C ALA A 47 -4.94 -4.69 1.22
N VAL A 48 -3.87 -4.76 2.02
CA VAL A 48 -3.86 -4.30 3.42
C VAL A 48 -4.13 -2.80 3.51
N ASP A 49 -3.55 -1.98 2.62
CA ASP A 49 -3.79 -0.53 2.56
C ASP A 49 -5.28 -0.18 2.40
N TYR A 50 -5.99 -0.91 1.53
CA TYR A 50 -7.42 -0.69 1.32
C TYR A 50 -8.30 -1.33 2.40
N MET A 51 -7.83 -2.41 3.03
CA MET A 51 -8.54 -3.05 4.13
C MET A 51 -8.40 -2.30 5.47
N LEU A 52 -7.35 -1.49 5.64
CA LEU A 52 -7.02 -0.81 6.89
C LEU A 52 -8.17 0.01 7.52
N PRO A 53 -8.93 0.84 6.77
CA PRO A 53 -10.06 1.57 7.35
C PRO A 53 -11.17 0.65 7.86
N GLY A 54 -11.46 -0.44 7.13
CA GLY A 54 -12.45 -1.41 7.56
C GLY A 54 -12.00 -2.18 8.79
N VAL A 55 -10.73 -2.60 8.83
CA VAL A 55 -10.14 -3.22 10.03
C VAL A 55 -10.19 -2.27 11.21
N PHE A 56 -9.86 -0.99 11.03
CA PHE A 56 -9.95 0.02 12.09
C PHE A 56 -11.39 0.20 12.58
N ALA A 57 -12.36 0.29 11.66
CA ALA A 57 -13.77 0.39 12.00
C ALA A 57 -14.25 -0.81 12.84
N LEU A 58 -13.86 -2.04 12.47
CA LEU A 58 -14.15 -3.24 13.26
C LEU A 58 -13.54 -3.18 14.66
N LEU A 59 -12.28 -2.74 14.77
CA LEU A 59 -11.59 -2.60 16.06
C LEU A 59 -12.26 -1.55 16.96
N THR A 60 -12.89 -0.52 16.37
CA THR A 60 -13.67 0.49 17.10
C THR A 60 -15.11 0.08 17.40
N GLY A 61 -15.51 -1.15 17.06
CA GLY A 61 -16.84 -1.69 17.35
C GLY A 61 -17.92 -1.35 16.31
N ALA A 62 -17.54 -0.90 15.12
CA ALA A 62 -18.49 -0.64 14.05
C ALA A 62 -19.09 -1.96 13.51
N PRO A 63 -20.35 -1.95 13.05
CA PRO A 63 -20.94 -3.07 12.33
C PRO A 63 -20.11 -3.49 11.11
N VAL A 64 -20.13 -4.79 10.78
CA VAL A 64 -19.36 -5.34 9.64
C VAL A 64 -19.73 -4.65 8.32
N GLY A 65 -21.00 -4.27 8.14
CA GLY A 65 -21.45 -3.53 6.96
C GLY A 65 -20.76 -2.17 6.81
N ASP A 66 -20.65 -1.41 7.90
CA ASP A 66 -20.02 -0.07 7.89
C ASP A 66 -18.50 -0.17 7.73
N ALA A 67 -17.88 -1.19 8.32
CA ALA A 67 -16.47 -1.49 8.12
C ALA A 67 -16.15 -1.82 6.66
N LEU A 68 -16.98 -2.65 6.02
CA LEU A 68 -16.80 -3.03 4.63
C LEU A 68 -17.05 -1.84 3.69
N ALA A 69 -18.02 -1.00 4.02
CA ALA A 69 -18.25 0.27 3.33
C ALA A 69 -17.03 1.20 3.45
N ALA A 70 -16.41 1.33 4.62
CA ALA A 70 -15.22 2.17 4.80
C ALA A 70 -14.03 1.72 3.92
N SER A 71 -13.78 0.42 3.83
CA SER A 71 -12.79 -0.14 2.91
C SER A 71 -13.16 0.09 1.45
N TRP A 72 -14.43 -0.08 1.10
CA TRP A 72 -14.92 0.17 -0.25
C TRP A 72 -14.80 1.65 -0.66
N THR A 73 -15.14 2.58 0.24
CA THR A 73 -15.02 4.02 0.01
C THR A 73 -13.57 4.42 -0.23
N ARG A 74 -12.62 3.83 0.50
CA ARG A 74 -11.19 4.07 0.26
C ARG A 74 -10.76 3.56 -1.11
N LEU A 75 -11.21 2.38 -1.53
CA LEU A 75 -10.89 1.83 -2.85
C LEU A 75 -11.53 2.65 -3.99
N ALA A 76 -12.81 2.97 -3.87
CA ALA A 76 -13.60 3.69 -4.86
C ALA A 76 -13.22 5.18 -4.97
N GLY A 77 -12.59 5.74 -3.93
CA GLY A 77 -12.12 7.12 -3.92
C GLY A 77 -10.92 7.41 -4.83
N TYR A 78 -10.23 6.37 -5.32
CA TYR A 78 -9.08 6.54 -6.21
C TYR A 78 -9.40 6.22 -7.67
N SER A 79 -8.83 7.00 -8.59
CA SER A 79 -8.85 6.66 -10.02
C SER A 79 -7.98 5.43 -10.31
N SER A 80 -8.28 4.69 -11.38
CA SER A 80 -7.49 3.52 -11.80
C SER A 80 -6.01 3.84 -12.00
N VAL A 81 -5.70 5.06 -12.44
CA VAL A 81 -4.32 5.55 -12.62
C VAL A 81 -3.63 5.76 -11.27
N ALA A 82 -4.33 6.34 -10.28
CA ALA A 82 -3.81 6.51 -8.92
C ALA A 82 -3.49 5.15 -8.26
N LEU A 83 -4.38 4.16 -8.43
CA LEU A 83 -4.15 2.80 -7.91
C LEU A 83 -2.89 2.16 -8.51
N LEU A 84 -2.66 2.34 -9.80
CA LEU A 84 -1.48 1.82 -10.50
C LEU A 84 -0.20 2.49 -10.00
N VAL A 85 -0.19 3.83 -9.91
CA VAL A 85 0.96 4.59 -9.39
C VAL A 85 1.27 4.16 -7.95
N ARG A 86 0.26 4.04 -7.09
CA ARG A 86 0.44 3.61 -5.69
C ARG A 86 1.04 2.21 -5.60
N THR A 87 0.59 1.29 -6.45
CA THR A 87 1.14 -0.08 -6.53
C THR A 87 2.60 -0.07 -6.98
N LEU A 88 2.98 0.78 -7.94
CA LEU A 88 4.37 0.96 -8.35
C LEU A 88 5.24 1.52 -7.22
N PHE A 89 4.70 2.44 -6.42
CA PHE A 89 5.39 2.94 -5.22
C PHE A 89 5.63 1.83 -4.19
N TYR A 90 4.63 0.97 -3.93
CA TYR A 90 4.83 -0.21 -3.08
C TYR A 90 5.90 -1.14 -3.63
N PHE A 91 5.87 -1.42 -4.94
CA PHE A 91 6.88 -2.24 -5.58
C PHE A 91 8.29 -1.65 -5.42
N ALA A 92 8.46 -0.36 -5.70
CA ALA A 92 9.74 0.32 -5.57
C ALA A 92 10.24 0.32 -4.11
N ALA A 93 9.38 0.67 -3.16
CA ALA A 93 9.73 0.72 -1.74
C ALA A 93 10.10 -0.66 -1.18
N ILE A 94 9.28 -1.69 -1.43
CA ILE A 94 9.53 -3.05 -0.98
C ILE A 94 10.79 -3.62 -1.64
N SER A 95 10.97 -3.41 -2.95
CA SER A 95 12.16 -3.87 -3.68
C SER A 95 13.44 -3.25 -3.11
N LEU A 96 13.42 -1.94 -2.85
CA LEU A 96 14.57 -1.21 -2.32
C LEU A 96 14.91 -1.65 -0.89
N LEU A 97 13.91 -1.76 -0.02
CA LEU A 97 14.09 -2.23 1.36
C LEU A 97 14.54 -3.69 1.44
N PHE A 98 13.99 -4.56 0.60
CA PHE A 98 14.44 -5.95 0.55
C PHE A 98 15.84 -6.06 -0.04
N GLY A 99 16.18 -5.22 -1.03
CA GLY A 99 17.52 -5.16 -1.61
C GLY A 99 18.58 -4.69 -0.64
N THR A 100 18.29 -3.69 0.19
CA THR A 100 19.19 -3.29 1.27
C THR A 100 19.34 -4.42 2.27
N LYS A 101 18.23 -5.03 2.75
CA LYS A 101 18.27 -6.21 3.64
C LYS A 101 19.13 -7.35 3.08
N ALA A 102 18.95 -7.70 1.81
CA ALA A 102 19.69 -8.77 1.14
C ALA A 102 21.17 -8.43 0.88
N ALA A 103 21.50 -7.14 0.77
CA ALA A 103 22.89 -6.68 0.67
C ALA A 103 23.60 -6.71 2.04
N TYR A 104 22.90 -6.33 3.11
CA TYR A 104 23.44 -6.37 4.48
C TYR A 104 23.58 -7.80 5.01
N GLY A 105 22.64 -8.70 4.71
CA GLY A 105 22.73 -10.12 5.14
C GLY A 105 23.78 -10.96 4.41
N ARG A 106 24.48 -10.39 3.42
CA ARG A 106 25.61 -11.02 2.71
C ARG A 106 26.98 -10.63 3.29
N ARG A 107 27.02 -9.70 4.25
CA ARG A 107 28.21 -9.35 5.03
C ARG A 107 28.15 -10.05 6.38
#